data_AF-A0A2V5NSP2-F1
#
_entry.id   AF-A0A2V5NSP2-F1
#
_cell.length_a   1.000
_cell.length_b   1.000
_cell.length_c   1.000
_cell.angle_alpha   90.00
_cell.angle_beta   90.00
_cell.angle_gamma   90.00
#
_symmetry.space_group_name_H-M   'P 1'
#
loop_
_entity.id
_entity.type
_entity.pdbx_description
1 polymer ?
#
loop_
_entity_poly.entity_id
_entity_poly.type
_entity_poly.pdbx_seq_one_letter_code
_entity_poly.pdbx_strand_id
1 'polypeptide(L)' 'MQKITSFLWFDDQAEDAVKFYTSIFKDSKTGRILRYGEEAAKVSATGRPVGSVLTIQFEIEG' A
#
# COMPACT_ATOMS: atom_id res chain seq x y z
N MET A 1 14.63 14.50 7.21
CA MET A 1 13.17 14.55 7.36
C MET A 1 12.56 14.99 6.04
N GLN A 2 11.91 14.07 5.33
CA GLN A 2 11.19 14.38 4.09
C GLN A 2 10.00 15.30 4.39
N LYS A 3 9.91 16.43 3.68
CA LYS A 3 8.81 17.39 3.83
C LYS A 3 7.57 17.02 2.99
N ILE A 4 7.77 16.22 1.94
CA ILE A 4 6.72 15.81 1.00
C ILE A 4 6.74 14.30 0.96
N THR A 5 5.57 13.69 1.17
CA THR A 5 5.36 12.24 1.05
C THR A 5 4.58 11.98 -0.23
N SER A 6 5.19 11.26 -1.16
CA SER A 6 4.52 10.82 -2.38
C SER A 6 3.38 9.86 -2.04
N PHE A 7 2.20 10.10 -2.59
CA PHE A 7 1.03 9.23 -2.44
C PHE A 7 0.62 8.71 -3.82
N LEU A 8 0.79 7.41 -4.04
CA LEU A 8 0.48 6.75 -5.31
C LEU A 8 -0.84 6.00 -5.19
N TRP A 9 -1.75 6.22 -6.13
CA TRP A 9 -3.03 5.54 -6.19
C TRP A 9 -2.96 4.34 -7.14
N PHE A 10 -3.48 3.21 -6.70
CA PHE A 10 -3.60 2.00 -7.50
C PHE A 10 -5.00 1.42 -7.31
N ASP A 11 -5.52 0.76 -8.34
CA ASP A 11 -6.79 0.05 -8.21
C ASP A 11 -6.62 -1.23 -7.40
N ASP A 12 -5.80 -2.19 -7.81
CA ASP A 12 -5.63 -3.47 -7.12
C ASP A 12 -4.17 -3.95 -7.00
N GLN A 13 -3.23 -3.23 -7.61
CA GLN A 13 -1.83 -3.65 -7.74
C GLN A 13 -0.90 -3.03 -6.70
N ALA A 14 -1.42 -2.35 -5.68
CA ALA A 14 -0.58 -1.62 -4.71
C ALA A 14 0.47 -2.53 -4.04
N GLU A 15 0.10 -3.76 -3.69
CA GLU A 15 1.04 -4.70 -3.05
C GLU A 15 2.15 -5.16 -3.97
N ASP A 16 1.80 -5.51 -5.21
CA ASP A 16 2.76 -5.96 -6.21
C ASP A 16 3.67 -4.81 -6.66
N ALA A 17 3.12 -3.60 -6.78
CA ALA A 17 3.89 -2.39 -7.07
C ALA A 17 4.93 -2.12 -5.98
N VAL A 18 4.55 -2.18 -4.69
CA VAL A 18 5.50 -1.98 -3.59
C VAL A 18 6.56 -3.09 -3.54
N LYS A 19 6.18 -4.35 -3.75
CA LYS A 19 7.15 -5.47 -3.87
C LYS A 19 8.12 -5.23 -5.02
N PHE A 20 7.63 -4.77 -6.16
CA PHE A 20 8.47 -4.46 -7.31
C PHE A 20 9.42 -3.30 -7.04
N TYR A 21 8.94 -2.18 -6.52
CA TYR A 21 9.79 -1.03 -6.20
C TYR A 21 10.86 -1.39 -5.19
N THR A 22 10.49 -2.10 -4.12
CA THR A 22 11.46 -2.51 -3.09
C THR A 22 12.46 -3.57 -3.59
N SER A 23 12.14 -4.30 -4.66
CA SER A 23 13.11 -5.19 -5.32
C SER A 23 14.15 -4.47 -6.18
N ILE A 24 13.84 -3.25 -6.64
CA ILE A 24 14.73 -2.45 -7.50
C ILE A 24 15.67 -1.58 -6.67
N PHE A 25 15.13 -0.89 -5.67
CA PHE A 25 15.90 0.04 -4.83
C PHE A 25 16.53 -0.70 -3.66
N LYS A 26 17.86 -0.65 -3.56
CA LYS A 26 18.63 -1.39 -2.55
C LYS A 26 18.35 -0.89 -1.14
N ASP A 27 18.21 0.42 -0.96
CA ASP A 27 17.83 1.02 0.30
C ASP A 27 16.33 1.29 0.28
N SER A 28 15.54 0.25 0.55
CA SER A 28 14.10 0.38 0.57
C SER A 28 13.50 -0.52 1.63
N LYS A 29 12.33 -0.11 2.14
CA LYS A 29 11.60 -0.91 3.14
C LYS A 29 10.10 -0.80 2.96
N THR A 30 9.43 -1.93 3.11
CA THR A 30 7.98 -1.96 3.26
C THR A 30 7.64 -1.66 4.72
N GLY A 31 6.73 -0.71 4.92
CA GLY A 31 6.22 -0.30 6.22
C GLY A 31 4.87 -0.93 6.54
N ARG A 32 3.99 -0.14 7.15
CA ARG A 32 2.66 -0.60 7.56
C ARG A 32 1.78 -0.90 6.35
N ILE A 33 1.16 -2.07 6.37
CA ILE A 33 0.10 -2.46 5.43
C ILE A 33 -1.23 -2.41 6.16
N LEU A 34 -2.12 -1.56 5.69
CA LEU A 34 -3.53 -1.50 6.10
C LEU A 34 -4.34 -2.31 5.08
N ARG A 35 -5.16 -3.22 5.59
CA ARG A 35 -6.05 -4.07 4.79
C ARG A 35 -7.50 -3.82 5.17
N TYR A 36 -8.41 -4.10 4.24
CA TYR A 36 -9.84 -4.09 4.51
C TYR A 36 -10.20 -5.21 5.51
N GLY A 37 -10.68 -4.80 6.69
CA GLY A 37 -11.32 -5.71 7.64
C GLY A 37 -12.74 -6.08 7.20
N GLU A 38 -13.35 -7.05 7.88
CA GLU A 38 -14.70 -7.54 7.53
C GLU A 38 -15.76 -6.43 7.49
N GLU A 39 -15.78 -5.57 8.50
CA GLU A 39 -16.73 -4.46 8.58
C GLU A 39 -16.47 -3.41 7.50
N ALA A 40 -15.19 -3.12 7.20
CA ALA A 40 -14.83 -2.19 6.13
C ALA A 40 -15.23 -2.74 4.75
N ALA A 41 -15.08 -4.04 4.51
CA ALA A 41 -15.49 -4.67 3.26
C ALA A 41 -17.02 -4.62 3.07
N LYS A 42 -17.80 -4.90 4.13
CA LYS A 42 -19.28 -4.89 4.10
C LYS A 42 -19.86 -3.49 3.84
N VAL A 43 -19.22 -2.45 4.34
CA VAL A 43 -19.73 -1.06 4.28
C VAL A 43 -19.12 -0.28 3.09
N SER A 44 -18.03 -0.78 2.50
CA SER A 44 -17.42 -0.12 1.35
C SER A 44 -18.30 -0.20 0.11
N ALA A 45 -18.66 0.95 -0.45
CA ALA A 45 -19.31 1.04 -1.76
C ALA A 45 -18.44 0.50 -2.92
N THR A 46 -17.17 0.20 -2.65
CA THR A 46 -16.18 -0.30 -3.61
C THR A 46 -16.19 -1.82 -3.76
N GLY A 47 -16.93 -2.57 -2.92
CA GLY A 47 -17.08 -4.02 -3.06
C GLY A 47 -15.77 -4.81 -2.93
N ARG A 48 -14.79 -4.26 -2.20
CA ARG A 48 -13.46 -4.87 -2.08
C ARG A 48 -13.48 -6.09 -1.15
N PRO A 49 -12.81 -7.20 -1.52
CA PRO A 49 -12.82 -8.41 -0.71
C PRO A 49 -12.07 -8.21 0.61
N VAL A 50 -12.46 -8.95 1.64
CA VAL A 50 -11.77 -8.95 2.93
C VAL A 50 -10.29 -9.31 2.72
N GLY A 51 -9.41 -8.56 3.37
CA GLY A 51 -7.96 -8.74 3.26
C GLY A 51 -7.31 -8.02 2.07
N SER A 52 -8.08 -7.40 1.18
CA SER A 52 -7.51 -6.55 0.13
C SER A 52 -6.75 -5.37 0.75
N VAL A 53 -5.74 -4.89 0.03
CA VAL A 53 -4.95 -3.75 0.48
C VAL A 53 -5.79 -2.48 0.44
N LEU A 54 -5.75 -1.72 1.53
CA LEU A 54 -6.29 -0.36 1.62
C LEU A 54 -5.17 0.67 1.44
N THR A 55 -4.05 0.49 2.13
CA THR A 55 -2.90 1.40 2.05
C THR A 55 -1.63 0.64 2.40
N ILE A 56 -0.55 0.90 1.66
CA ILE A 56 0.79 0.39 1.98
C ILE A 56 1.73 1.57 2.11
N GLN A 57 2.37 1.66 3.26
CA GLN A 57 3.50 2.55 3.43
C GLN A 57 4.77 1.84 2.95
N PHE A 58 5.61 2.56 2.21
CA PHE A 58 6.93 2.11 1.83
C PHE A 58 7.88 3.31 1.75
N GLU A 59 9.17 3.05 1.83
CA GLU A 59 10.23 4.03 1.78
C GLU A 59 11.31 3.56 0.81
N ILE A 60 11.87 4.50 0.06
CA ILE A 60 12.93 4.31 -0.95
C ILE A 60 13.97 5.39 -0.71
N GLU A 61 15.25 4.99 -0.62
CA GLU A 61 16.43 5.83 -0.42
C GLU A 61 16.24 6.81 0.77
N GLY A 62 16.06 6.22 1.97
CA GLY A 62 15.61 6.91 3.20
C GLY A 62 16.45 8.10 3.65
#